data_AF-A0A1J4TL39-F1
#
_entry.id   AF-A0A1J4TL39-F1
#
_cell.length_a   1.000
_cell.length_b   1.000
_cell.length_c   1.000
_cell.angle_alpha   90.00
_cell.angle_beta   90.00
_cell.angle_gamma   90.00
#
_symmetry.space_group_name_H-M   'P 1'
#
loop_
_entity.id
_entity.type
_entity.pdbx_description
1 polymer ?
#
loop_
_entity_poly.entity_id
_entity_poly.type
_entity_poly.pdbx_seq_one_letter_code
_entity_poly.pdbx_strand_id
1 'polypeptide(L)'
;MELSYYISVFFHFIFGAFWIGGMLFLPLVLLPSIKNHPNRILLLQQTGIKFRFFGWIALIGLAITGILNMYLRGLPLSWDFISQSNYGNLLQIKMVLFILMMLIGVLHDFYIGTKSIEEMKAVNNGKFKQLARWSGRINLLLAFAIAFIGIVLSRGGF
;
A
#
# COMPACT_ATOMS: atom_id res chain seq x y z
N MET A 1 13.13 -23.10 -12.05
CA MET A 1 12.82 -21.66 -11.85
C MET A 1 14.13 -20.95 -11.62
N GLU A 2 14.38 -19.92 -12.42
CA GLU A 2 15.62 -19.14 -12.41
C GLU A 2 15.81 -18.37 -11.09
N LEU A 3 17.06 -18.16 -10.67
CA LEU A 3 17.42 -17.37 -9.48
C LEU A 3 16.79 -15.96 -9.49
N SER A 4 16.65 -15.37 -10.68
CA SER A 4 16.03 -14.07 -10.91
C SER A 4 14.59 -13.99 -10.40
N TYR A 5 13.81 -15.07 -10.52
CA TYR A 5 12.44 -15.11 -10.02
C TYR A 5 12.42 -14.98 -8.50
N TYR A 6 13.26 -15.75 -7.80
CA TYR A 6 13.29 -15.72 -6.33
C TYR A 6 13.74 -14.36 -5.80
N ILE A 7 14.71 -13.72 -6.46
CA ILE A 7 15.14 -12.36 -6.14
C ILE A 7 13.98 -11.36 -6.32
N SER A 8 13.26 -11.43 -7.43
CA SER A 8 12.12 -10.56 -7.70
C SER A 8 10.99 -10.75 -6.67
N VAL A 9 10.66 -11.99 -6.32
CA VAL A 9 9.67 -12.30 -5.29
C VAL A 9 10.11 -11.81 -3.91
N PHE A 10 11.39 -11.99 -3.56
CA PHE A 10 11.96 -11.50 -2.31
C PHE A 10 11.79 -9.99 -2.19
N PHE A 11 12.19 -9.22 -3.21
CA PHE A 11 12.00 -7.77 -3.20
C PHE A 11 10.52 -7.36 -3.19
N HIS A 12 9.66 -8.06 -3.94
CA HIS A 12 8.21 -7.81 -3.90
C HIS A 12 7.66 -7.97 -2.47
N PHE A 13 8.08 -9.02 -1.77
CA PHE A 13 7.71 -9.26 -0.37
C PHE A 13 8.22 -8.15 0.55
N ILE A 14 9.49 -7.74 0.42
CA ILE A 14 10.08 -6.66 1.24
C ILE A 14 9.33 -5.34 1.02
N PHE A 15 9.03 -4.97 -0.22
CA PHE A 15 8.27 -3.75 -0.50
C PHE A 15 6.85 -3.82 0.06
N GLY A 16 6.18 -4.98 -0.03
CA GLY A 16 4.87 -5.19 0.57
C GLY A 16 4.88 -5.09 2.09
N ALA A 17 5.89 -5.70 2.73
CA ALA A 17 6.09 -5.63 4.18
C ALA A 17 6.36 -4.19 4.64
N PHE A 18 7.17 -3.44 3.90
CA PHE A 18 7.44 -2.03 4.18
C PHE A 18 6.16 -1.18 4.08
N TRP A 19 5.39 -1.36 3.01
CA TRP A 19 4.15 -0.62 2.77
C TRP A 19 3.10 -0.86 3.87
N ILE A 20 2.80 -2.13 4.16
CA ILE A 20 1.85 -2.51 5.21
C ILE A 20 2.38 -2.09 6.59
N GLY A 21 3.65 -2.34 6.86
CA GLY A 21 4.31 -1.94 8.11
C GLY A 21 4.25 -0.43 8.35
N GLY A 22 4.47 0.38 7.32
CA GLY A 22 4.37 1.84 7.39
C GLY A 22 2.96 2.33 7.74
N MET A 23 1.92 1.72 7.15
CA MET A 23 0.53 2.05 7.49
C MET A 23 0.16 1.70 8.93
N LEU A 24 0.77 0.64 9.49
CA LEU A 24 0.55 0.23 10.87
C LEU A 24 1.39 1.04 11.87
N PHE A 25 2.61 1.42 11.48
CA PHE A 25 3.55 2.13 12.35
C PHE A 25 2.99 3.48 12.85
N LEU A 26 2.40 4.28 11.96
CA LEU A 26 1.87 5.59 12.35
C LEU A 26 0.78 5.49 13.45
N PRO A 27 -0.32 4.73 13.26
CA PRO A 27 -1.38 4.64 14.26
C PRO A 27 -1.03 3.83 15.50
N LEU A 28 -0.19 2.78 15.38
CA LEU A 28 0.09 1.86 16.49
C LEU A 28 1.30 2.28 17.33
N VAL A 29 2.30 2.93 16.71
CA VAL A 29 3.57 3.25 17.37
C VAL A 29 3.76 4.75 17.50
N LEU A 30 3.76 5.49 16.39
CA LEU A 30 4.09 6.92 16.43
C LEU A 30 3.03 7.72 17.19
N LEU A 31 1.76 7.64 16.78
CA LEU A 31 0.68 8.47 17.33
C LEU A 31 0.52 8.33 18.85
N PRO A 32 0.56 7.11 19.44
CA PRO A 32 0.56 6.95 20.90
C PRO A 32 1.79 7.58 21.56
N SER A 33 2.98 7.37 20.98
CA SER A 33 4.26 7.84 21.54
C SER A 33 4.37 9.36 21.62
N ILE A 34 3.74 10.08 20.69
CA ILE A 34 3.79 11.55 20.64
C ILE A 34 2.53 12.23 21.18
N LYS A 35 1.60 11.50 21.81
CA LYS A 35 0.27 12.01 22.20
C LYS A 35 0.35 13.27 23.07
N ASN A 36 1.25 13.29 24.06
CA ASN A 36 1.41 14.39 25.02
C ASN A 36 2.62 15.29 24.70
N HIS A 37 3.26 15.10 23.53
CA HIS A 37 4.45 15.85 23.18
C HIS A 37 4.08 17.27 22.70
N PRO A 38 4.75 18.34 23.14
CA PRO A 38 4.41 19.73 22.75
C PRO A 38 4.47 19.95 21.24
N ASN A 39 5.43 19.29 20.56
CA ASN A 39 5.61 19.38 19.11
C ASN A 39 4.92 18.25 18.32
N ARG A 40 3.85 17.63 18.85
CA ARG A 40 3.17 16.49 18.24
C ARG A 40 2.85 16.68 16.75
N ILE A 41 2.32 17.84 16.37
CA ILE A 41 1.92 18.12 14.97
C ILE A 41 3.14 18.15 14.06
N LEU A 42 4.23 18.79 14.49
CA LEU A 42 5.48 18.87 13.74
C LEU A 42 6.10 17.48 13.53
N LEU A 43 6.16 16.66 14.59
CA LEU A 43 6.69 15.30 14.53
C LEU A 43 5.85 14.43 13.58
N LEU A 44 4.52 14.54 13.63
CA LEU A 44 3.63 13.83 12.71
C LEU A 44 3.86 14.27 11.25
N GLN A 45 3.97 15.57 11.01
CA GLN A 45 4.19 16.13 9.68
C GLN A 45 5.53 15.69 9.09
N GLN A 46 6.64 15.85 9.84
CA GLN A 46 7.98 15.49 9.36
C GLN A 46 8.11 13.98 9.12
N THR A 47 7.60 13.18 10.06
CA THR A 47 7.59 11.71 9.91
C THR A 47 6.72 11.29 8.72
N GLY A 48 5.54 11.89 8.56
CA GLY A 48 4.63 11.61 7.44
C GLY A 48 5.26 11.92 6.08
N ILE A 49 5.97 13.05 5.93
CA ILE A 49 6.65 13.42 4.68
C ILE A 49 7.73 12.38 4.32
N LYS A 50 8.54 11.95 5.31
CA LYS A 50 9.57 10.93 5.10
C LYS A 50 8.95 9.57 4.76
N PHE A 51 7.92 9.15 5.50
CA PHE A 51 7.21 7.90 5.23
C PHE A 51 6.58 7.91 3.84
N ARG A 52 5.99 9.02 3.42
CA ARG A 52 5.44 9.18 2.06
C ARG A 52 6.52 8.91 1.02
N PHE A 53 7.69 9.54 1.12
CA PHE A 53 8.78 9.33 0.16
C PHE A 53 9.17 7.85 0.01
N PHE A 54 9.48 7.18 1.12
CA PHE A 54 9.84 5.76 1.07
C PHE A 54 8.66 4.84 0.72
N GLY A 55 7.43 5.22 1.11
CA GLY A 55 6.22 4.51 0.74
C GLY A 55 6.02 4.48 -0.77
N TRP A 56 6.23 5.61 -1.45
CA TRP A 56 6.15 5.68 -2.91
C TRP A 56 7.25 4.86 -3.60
N ILE A 57 8.47 4.85 -3.05
CA ILE A 57 9.53 3.94 -3.52
C ILE A 57 9.08 2.48 -3.41
N ALA A 58 8.51 2.09 -2.27
CA ALA A 58 8.02 0.73 -2.07
C ALA A 58 6.87 0.39 -3.03
N LEU A 59 5.96 1.33 -3.28
CA LEU A 59 4.82 1.12 -4.17
C LEU A 59 5.25 0.97 -5.65
N ILE A 60 6.20 1.78 -6.10
CA ILE A 60 6.82 1.63 -7.43
C ILE A 60 7.56 0.29 -7.50
N GLY A 61 8.31 -0.05 -6.45
CA GLY A 61 8.98 -1.35 -6.32
C GLY A 61 8.02 -2.53 -6.42
N LEU A 62 6.85 -2.46 -5.76
CA LEU A 62 5.79 -3.46 -5.85
C LEU A 62 5.26 -3.62 -7.28
N ALA A 63 5.02 -2.51 -7.99
CA ALA A 63 4.55 -2.54 -9.37
C ALA A 63 5.58 -3.21 -10.31
N ILE A 64 6.85 -2.78 -10.24
CA ILE A 64 7.93 -3.32 -11.07
C ILE A 64 8.14 -4.81 -10.76
N THR A 65 8.33 -5.17 -9.49
CA THR A 65 8.56 -6.57 -9.09
C THR A 65 7.33 -7.45 -9.34
N GLY A 66 6.11 -6.90 -9.28
CA GLY A 66 4.88 -7.61 -9.63
C GLY A 66 4.86 -8.02 -11.11
N ILE A 67 5.20 -7.09 -12.01
CA ILE A 67 5.32 -7.36 -13.45
C ILE A 67 6.43 -8.38 -13.72
N LEU A 68 7.60 -8.21 -13.08
CA LEU A 68 8.71 -9.15 -13.22
C LEU A 68 8.34 -10.55 -12.73
N ASN A 69 7.62 -10.68 -11.62
CA ASN A 69 7.15 -11.98 -11.11
C ASN A 69 6.24 -12.68 -12.12
N MET A 70 5.36 -11.93 -12.81
CA MET A 70 4.50 -12.50 -13.84
C MET A 70 5.31 -12.99 -15.05
N TYR A 71 6.23 -12.15 -15.53
CA TYR A 71 7.10 -12.46 -16.66
C TYR A 71 8.01 -13.66 -16.38
N LEU A 72 8.72 -13.64 -15.25
CA LEU A 72 9.67 -14.70 -14.88
C LEU A 72 9.00 -16.02 -14.48
N ARG A 73 7.72 -15.99 -14.10
CA ARG A 73 6.91 -17.20 -13.89
C ARG A 73 6.46 -17.84 -15.21
N GLY A 74 6.61 -17.14 -16.34
CA GLY A 74 6.17 -17.61 -17.65
C GLY A 74 4.65 -17.65 -17.80
N LEU A 75 3.93 -16.78 -17.08
CA LEU A 75 2.47 -16.73 -17.19
C LEU A 75 2.07 -16.24 -18.59
N PRO A 76 1.17 -16.93 -19.30
CA PRO A 76 0.69 -16.46 -20.59
C PRO A 76 -0.12 -15.17 -20.40
N LEU A 77 0.31 -14.09 -21.07
CA LEU A 77 -0.39 -12.79 -21.05
C LEU A 77 -1.54 -12.73 -22.08
N SER A 78 -2.07 -13.88 -22.49
CA SER A 78 -3.19 -13.91 -23.44
C SER A 78 -4.49 -13.46 -22.77
N TRP A 79 -5.34 -12.77 -23.54
CA TRP A 79 -6.67 -12.39 -23.08
C TRP A 79 -7.49 -13.59 -22.61
N ASP A 80 -7.36 -14.74 -23.28
CA ASP A 80 -8.05 -15.97 -22.88
C ASP A 80 -7.59 -16.49 -21.52
N PHE A 81 -6.28 -16.52 -21.25
CA PHE A 81 -5.79 -16.95 -19.93
C PHE A 81 -6.27 -16.02 -18.83
N ILE A 82 -6.19 -14.71 -19.06
CA ILE A 82 -6.53 -13.72 -18.05
C ILE A 82 -8.04 -13.71 -17.77
N SER A 83 -8.90 -13.91 -18.78
CA SER A 83 -10.37 -13.83 -18.65
C SER A 83 -11.06 -15.15 -18.32
N GLN A 84 -10.48 -16.30 -18.70
CA GLN A 84 -11.15 -17.60 -18.58
C GLN A 84 -10.56 -18.51 -17.50
N SER A 85 -9.35 -18.23 -16.99
CA SER A 85 -8.75 -19.03 -15.91
C SER A 85 -9.05 -18.45 -14.53
N ASN A 86 -9.25 -19.32 -13.53
CA ASN A 86 -9.38 -18.90 -12.13
C ASN A 86 -8.18 -18.07 -11.66
N TYR A 87 -6.99 -18.46 -12.11
CA TYR A 87 -5.75 -17.74 -11.82
C TYR A 87 -5.77 -16.32 -12.41
N GLY A 88 -6.17 -16.20 -13.68
CA GLY A 88 -6.31 -14.94 -14.40
C GLY A 88 -7.31 -14.00 -13.73
N ASN A 89 -8.47 -14.51 -13.36
CA ASN A 89 -9.51 -13.74 -12.66
C ASN A 89 -9.02 -13.22 -11.29
N LEU A 90 -8.36 -14.06 -10.49
CA LEU A 90 -7.77 -13.63 -9.21
C LEU A 90 -6.68 -12.56 -9.42
N LEU A 91 -5.86 -12.72 -10.45
CA LEU A 91 -4.84 -11.73 -10.81
C LEU A 91 -5.47 -10.40 -11.23
N GLN A 92 -6.53 -10.41 -12.05
CA GLN A 92 -7.27 -9.20 -12.44
C GLN A 92 -7.83 -8.48 -11.21
N ILE A 93 -8.48 -9.21 -10.30
CA ILE A 93 -9.00 -8.66 -9.05
C ILE A 93 -7.87 -8.02 -8.25
N LYS A 94 -6.72 -8.69 -8.11
CA LYS A 94 -5.54 -8.14 -7.44
C LYS A 94 -5.08 -6.83 -8.08
N MET A 95 -5.05 -6.75 -9.41
CA MET A 95 -4.64 -5.55 -10.14
C MET A 95 -5.61 -4.39 -9.96
N VAL A 96 -6.92 -4.66 -10.03
CA VAL A 96 -7.95 -3.63 -9.77
C VAL A 96 -7.84 -3.11 -8.34
N LEU A 97 -7.71 -3.99 -7.35
CA LEU A 97 -7.52 -3.59 -5.96
C LEU A 97 -6.23 -2.78 -5.77
N PHE A 98 -5.14 -3.17 -6.43
CA PHE A 98 -3.88 -2.44 -6.38
C PHE A 98 -4.00 -1.03 -6.96
N ILE A 99 -4.68 -0.86 -8.10
CA ILE A 99 -4.93 0.46 -8.71
C ILE A 99 -5.82 1.31 -7.79
N LEU A 100 -6.89 0.74 -7.23
CA LEU A 100 -7.76 1.45 -6.27
C LEU A 100 -6.99 1.89 -5.03
N MET A 101 -6.15 1.01 -4.47
CA MET A 101 -5.28 1.31 -3.34
C MET A 101 -4.29 2.44 -3.70
N MET A 102 -3.70 2.42 -4.89
CA MET A 102 -2.84 3.51 -5.35
C MET A 102 -3.58 4.85 -5.43
N LEU A 103 -4.76 4.89 -6.05
CA LEU A 103 -5.56 6.12 -6.19
C LEU A 103 -5.95 6.71 -4.83
N ILE A 104 -6.41 5.85 -3.91
CA ILE A 104 -6.72 6.25 -2.54
C ILE A 104 -5.45 6.75 -1.83
N GLY A 105 -4.31 6.07 -2.04
CA GLY A 105 -3.00 6.46 -1.51
C GLY A 105 -2.58 7.86 -1.97
N VAL A 106 -2.68 8.18 -3.27
CA VAL A 106 -2.40 9.53 -3.80
C VAL A 106 -3.28 10.58 -3.10
N LEU A 107 -4.59 10.33 -3.07
CA LEU A 107 -5.53 11.26 -2.45
C LEU A 107 -5.26 11.43 -0.96
N HIS A 108 -4.94 10.34 -0.26
CA HIS A 108 -4.59 10.35 1.15
C HIS A 108 -3.32 11.17 1.41
N ASP A 109 -2.25 10.89 0.69
CA ASP A 109 -0.90 11.41 0.96
C ASP A 109 -0.72 12.88 0.56
N PHE A 110 -1.36 13.30 -0.54
CA PHE A 110 -1.14 14.63 -1.10
C PHE A 110 -2.25 15.62 -0.73
N TYR A 111 -3.50 15.16 -0.66
CA TYR A 111 -4.65 16.04 -0.39
C TYR A 111 -5.13 15.93 1.05
N ILE A 112 -5.60 14.75 1.46
CA ILE A 112 -6.26 14.56 2.77
C ILE A 112 -5.26 14.76 3.92
N GLY A 113 -4.05 14.23 3.79
CA GLY A 113 -2.98 14.34 4.79
C GLY A 113 -2.60 15.79 5.05
N THR A 114 -2.33 16.55 3.99
CA THR A 114 -1.98 17.98 4.07
C THR A 114 -3.09 18.78 4.73
N LYS A 115 -4.34 18.61 4.28
CA LYS A 115 -5.51 19.30 4.85
C LYS A 115 -5.77 18.92 6.31
N SER A 116 -5.54 17.66 6.69
CA SER A 116 -5.70 17.22 8.08
C SER A 116 -4.69 17.88 9.02
N ILE A 117 -3.46 18.12 8.57
CA ILE A 117 -2.44 18.82 9.36
C ILE A 117 -2.77 20.31 9.48
N GLU A 118 -3.26 20.93 8.41
CA GLU A 118 -3.75 22.32 8.43
C GLU A 118 -4.89 22.50 9.46
N GLU A 119 -5.91 21.62 9.44
CA GLU A 119 -7.01 21.64 10.42
C GLU A 119 -6.51 21.45 11.85
N MET A 120 -5.55 20.54 12.08
CA MET A 120 -4.97 20.33 13.41
C MET A 120 -4.25 21.57 13.94
N LYS A 121 -3.59 22.35 13.07
CA LYS A 121 -2.94 23.61 13.46
C LYS A 121 -3.94 24.71 13.79
N ALA A 122 -5.09 24.73 13.11
CA ALA A 122 -6.16 25.70 13.32
C ALA A 122 -7.03 25.42 14.56
N VAL A 123 -6.71 24.41 15.39
CA VAL A 123 -7.51 23.95 16.55
C VAL A 123 -8.97 23.62 16.15
N ASN A 124 -9.20 23.22 14.90
CA ASN A 124 -10.52 22.86 14.41
C ASN A 124 -10.67 21.33 14.42
N ASN A 125 -11.78 20.81 14.97
CA ASN A 125 -12.14 19.40 14.84
C ASN A 125 -12.88 19.22 13.52
N GLY A 126 -12.11 19.15 12.43
CA GLY A 126 -12.66 19.16 11.09
C GLY A 126 -12.85 17.79 10.43
N LYS A 127 -13.51 17.83 9.28
CA LYS A 127 -13.88 16.66 8.47
C LYS A 127 -12.64 15.92 7.94
N PHE A 128 -11.53 16.62 7.68
CA PHE A 128 -10.32 16.01 7.10
C PHE A 128 -9.60 15.08 8.07
N LYS A 129 -9.69 15.31 9.39
CA LYS A 129 -9.19 14.36 10.40
C LYS A 129 -9.90 13.01 10.34
N GLN A 130 -11.21 13.00 10.13
CA GLN A 130 -11.99 11.76 10.00
C GLN A 130 -11.74 11.09 8.64
N LEU A 131 -11.67 11.89 7.55
CA LEU A 131 -11.29 11.39 6.23
C LEU A 131 -9.91 10.74 6.24
N ALA A 132 -8.89 11.37 6.83
CA ALA A 132 -7.53 10.82 6.93
C ALA A 132 -7.52 9.45 7.62
N ARG A 133 -8.31 9.31 8.70
CA ARG A 133 -8.41 8.06 9.44
C ARG A 133 -9.06 6.95 8.61
N TRP A 134 -10.17 7.25 7.94
CA TRP A 134 -10.90 6.25 7.15
C TRP A 134 -10.19 5.89 5.86
N SER A 135 -9.64 6.87 5.13
CA SER A 135 -8.88 6.60 3.92
C SER A 135 -7.66 5.72 4.21
N GLY A 136 -6.95 5.97 5.32
CA GLY A 136 -5.82 5.13 5.75
C GLY A 136 -6.26 3.69 6.09
N ARG A 137 -7.40 3.53 6.80
CA ARG A 137 -7.94 2.20 7.15
C ARG A 137 -8.41 1.42 5.93
N ILE A 138 -9.13 2.07 5.02
CA ILE A 138 -9.57 1.45 3.76
C ILE A 138 -8.35 1.01 2.95
N ASN A 139 -7.33 1.88 2.85
CA ASN A 139 -6.11 1.54 2.14
C ASN A 139 -5.36 0.33 2.74
N LEU A 140 -5.32 0.24 4.07
CA LEU A 140 -4.75 -0.90 4.79
C LEU A 140 -5.53 -2.20 4.53
N LEU A 141 -6.86 -2.14 4.57
CA LEU A 141 -7.70 -3.31 4.27
C LEU A 141 -7.51 -3.79 2.83
N LEU A 142 -7.41 -2.86 1.87
CA LEU A 142 -7.06 -3.20 0.48
C LEU A 142 -5.68 -3.86 0.41
N ALA A 143 -4.68 -3.33 1.10
CA ALA A 143 -3.34 -3.90 1.14
C ALA A 143 -3.34 -5.34 1.69
N PHE A 144 -4.11 -5.61 2.75
CA PHE A 144 -4.28 -6.96 3.29
C PHE A 144 -4.99 -7.90 2.30
N ALA A 145 -6.05 -7.45 1.65
CA ALA A 145 -6.73 -8.24 0.62
C ALA A 145 -5.80 -8.59 -0.55
N ILE A 146 -5.04 -7.61 -1.05
CA ILE A 146 -4.05 -7.79 -2.13
C ILE A 146 -2.95 -8.78 -1.71
N ALA A 147 -2.46 -8.67 -0.47
CA ALA A 147 -1.44 -9.58 0.07
C ALA A 147 -1.99 -11.01 0.18
N PHE A 148 -3.20 -11.17 0.70
CA PHE A 148 -3.87 -12.46 0.80
C PHE A 148 -4.08 -13.11 -0.57
N ILE A 149 -4.62 -12.37 -1.55
CA ILE A 149 -4.76 -12.86 -2.94
C ILE A 149 -3.39 -13.22 -3.52
N GLY A 150 -2.34 -12.44 -3.21
CA GLY A 150 -0.96 -12.75 -3.60
C GLY A 150 -0.46 -14.11 -3.07
N ILE A 151 -0.81 -14.45 -1.83
CA ILE A 151 -0.49 -15.76 -1.23
C ILE A 151 -1.28 -16.88 -1.91
N VAL A 152 -2.56 -16.66 -2.21
CA VAL A 152 -3.39 -17.64 -2.93
C VAL A 152 -2.81 -17.90 -4.33
N LEU A 153 -2.45 -16.84 -5.07
CA LEU A 153 -1.84 -16.96 -6.40
C LEU A 153 -0.46 -17.66 -6.35
N SER A 154 0.33 -17.46 -5.31
CA SER A 154 1.63 -18.14 -5.20
C SER A 154 1.48 -19.66 -5.01
N ARG A 155 0.36 -20.10 -4.41
CA ARG A 155 0.02 -21.52 -4.19
C ARG A 155 -0.76 -22.19 -5.32
N GLY A 156 -0.97 -21.50 -6.44
CA GLY A 156 -1.62 -22.07 -7.63
C GLY A 156 -3.06 -21.60 -7.88
N GLY A 157 -3.61 -20.73 -7.03
CA GLY A 157 -5.02 -20.32 -7.11
C GLY A 157 -5.97 -21.30 -6.43
N PHE A 158 -7.28 -21.10 -6.61
CA PHE A 158 -8.33 -22.06 -6.29
C PHE A 158 -8.85 -22.71 -7.57
#